data_AF-A0A916IVH3-F1
#
_entry.id   AF-A0A916IVH3-F1
#
_cell.length_a   1.000
_cell.length_b   1.000
_cell.length_c   1.000
_cell.angle_alpha   90.00
_cell.angle_beta   90.00
_cell.angle_gamma   90.00
#
_symmetry.space_group_name_H-M   'P 1'
#
loop_
_entity.id
_entity.type
_entity.pdbx_description
1 polymer ?
#
loop_
_entity_poly.entity_id
_entity_poly.type
_entity_poly.pdbx_seq_one_letter_code
_entity_poly.pdbx_strand_id
1 'polypeptide(L)'
;MLQLTLYGRAYCHLCTDMREALEPLRREFPFVLHEVDVDTDPDLESRFGERVPVLVAAGPEGGPEGPRELCHYFLDVASVRAWLAAQTWAGTSTSGRA
;
A
#
# COMPACT_ATOMS: atom_id res chain seq x y z
N MET A 1 -3.75 -11.26 6.80
CA MET A 1 -4.23 -9.87 6.99
C MET A 1 -3.71 -9.03 5.84
N LEU A 2 -4.51 -8.11 5.28
CA LEU A 2 -4.06 -7.28 4.16
C LEU A 2 -2.99 -6.29 4.63
N GLN A 3 -1.99 -6.05 3.79
CA GLN A 3 -0.85 -5.18 4.09
C GLN A 3 -0.67 -4.20 2.94
N LEU A 4 -0.59 -2.91 3.27
CA LEU A 4 -0.20 -1.84 2.36
C LEU A 4 1.06 -1.17 2.92
N THR A 5 1.96 -0.75 2.05
CA THR A 5 3.15 0.03 2.41
C THR A 5 3.13 1.34 1.65
N LEU A 6 3.18 2.44 2.38
CA LEU A 6 3.34 3.80 1.88
C LEU A 6 4.81 4.18 1.98
N TYR A 7 5.49 4.20 0.85
CA TYR A 7 6.85 4.72 0.73
C TYR A 7 6.78 6.23 0.58
N GLY A 8 7.42 6.94 1.50
CA GLY A 8 7.34 8.39 1.60
C GLY A 8 8.61 8.99 2.18
N ARG A 9 8.53 10.25 2.60
CA ARG A 9 9.59 10.96 3.33
C ARG A 9 8.97 11.78 4.46
N ALA A 10 9.70 11.99 5.55
CA ALA A 10 9.21 12.65 6.76
C ALA A 10 8.57 14.05 6.55
N TYR A 11 8.96 14.77 5.49
CA TYR A 11 8.49 16.15 5.21
C TYR A 11 7.75 16.25 3.87
N CYS A 12 6.80 15.36 3.62
CA CYS A 12 6.03 15.35 2.39
C CYS A 12 4.53 15.53 2.65
N HIS A 13 3.98 16.69 2.28
CA HIS A 13 2.54 16.96 2.39
C HIS A 13 1.70 15.92 1.64
N LEU A 14 2.15 15.48 0.46
CA LEU A 14 1.46 14.44 -0.33
C LEU A 14 1.40 13.09 0.40
N CYS A 15 2.42 12.74 1.20
CA CYS A 15 2.41 11.52 2.01
C CYS A 15 1.32 11.60 3.09
N THR A 16 1.21 12.76 3.76
CA THR A 16 0.15 13.03 4.74
C THR A 16 -1.22 12.94 4.10
N ASP A 17 -1.43 13.58 2.93
CA ASP A 17 -2.70 13.56 2.21
C ASP A 17 -3.09 12.13 1.79
N MET A 18 -2.14 11.34 1.29
CA MET A 18 -2.40 9.95 0.91
C MET A 18 -2.76 9.09 2.13
N ARG A 19 -2.06 9.24 3.25
CA ARG A 19 -2.37 8.56 4.52
C ARG A 19 -3.77 8.91 5.01
N GLU A 20 -4.13 10.19 5.02
CA GLU A 20 -5.45 10.64 5.43
C GLU A 20 -6.55 10.13 4.51
N ALA A 21 -6.30 10.08 3.20
CA ALA A 21 -7.24 9.54 2.23
C ALA A 21 -7.42 8.00 2.32
N LEU A 22 -6.49 7.27 2.96
CA LEU A 22 -6.61 5.84 3.26
C LEU A 22 -7.45 5.55 4.53
N GLU A 23 -7.62 6.52 5.43
CA GLU A 23 -8.38 6.33 6.68
C GLU A 23 -9.86 5.93 6.48
N PRO A 24 -10.61 6.47 5.49
CA PRO A 24 -11.93 5.96 5.16
C PRO A 24 -11.91 4.48 4.76
N LEU A 25 -10.93 4.07 3.94
CA LEU A 25 -10.79 2.69 3.49
C LEU A 25 -10.44 1.73 4.64
N ARG A 26 -9.69 2.18 5.65
CA ARG A 26 -9.41 1.38 6.86
C ARG A 26 -10.67 1.02 7.65
N ARG A 27 -11.72 1.85 7.56
CA ARG A 27 -13.02 1.56 8.21
C ARG A 27 -13.82 0.52 7.45
N GLU A 28 -13.62 0.43 6.13
CA GLU A 28 -14.30 -0.53 5.25
C GLU A 28 -13.56 -1.88 5.16
N PHE A 29 -12.23 -1.86 5.17
CA PHE A 29 -11.38 -3.02 4.96
C PHE A 29 -10.32 -3.14 6.06
N PRO A 30 -10.19 -4.31 6.73
CA PRO A 30 -9.14 -4.51 7.71
C PRO A 30 -7.78 -4.73 7.03
N PHE A 31 -6.97 -3.68 6.99
CA PHE A 31 -5.58 -3.73 6.52
C PHE A 31 -4.62 -2.99 7.46
N VAL A 32 -3.35 -3.42 7.45
CA VAL A 32 -2.26 -2.71 8.10
C VAL A 32 -1.59 -1.81 7.07
N LEU A 33 -1.34 -0.55 7.44
CA LEU A 33 -0.56 0.39 6.64
C LEU A 33 0.80 0.52 7.31
N HIS A 34 1.85 0.25 6.56
CA HIS A 34 3.24 0.51 6.94
C HIS A 34 3.69 1.79 6.28
N GLU A 35 4.35 2.67 7.02
CA GLU A 35 4.95 3.89 6.48
C GLU A 35 6.46 3.70 6.51
N VAL A 36 7.10 3.78 5.34
CA VAL A 36 8.54 3.54 5.18
C VAL A 36 9.17 4.77 4.56
N ASP A 37 10.20 5.29 5.22
CA ASP A 37 10.96 6.44 4.72
C ASP A 37 12.00 5.95 3.69
N VAL A 38 11.88 6.41 2.45
CA VAL A 38 12.81 6.03 1.37
C VAL A 38 14.22 6.56 1.62
N ASP A 39 14.39 7.63 2.41
CA ASP A 39 15.70 8.20 2.72
C ASP A 39 16.50 7.33 3.70
N THR A 40 15.87 6.31 4.30
CA THR A 40 16.54 5.38 5.24
C THR A 40 17.21 4.19 4.55
N ASP A 41 16.94 3.96 3.27
CA ASP A 41 17.47 2.84 2.50
C ASP A 41 17.82 3.31 1.06
N PRO A 42 19.10 3.25 0.66
CA PRO A 42 19.53 3.71 -0.67
C PRO A 42 18.90 2.93 -1.83
N ASP A 43 18.52 1.66 -1.63
CA ASP A 43 17.80 0.89 -2.65
C ASP A 43 16.36 1.40 -2.80
N LEU A 44 15.72 1.83 -1.71
CA LEU A 44 14.39 2.46 -1.76
C LEU A 44 14.46 3.86 -2.37
N GLU A 45 15.45 4.66 -1.99
CA GLU A 45 15.70 5.98 -2.57
C GLU A 45 15.89 5.88 -4.09
N SER A 46 16.74 4.96 -4.55
CA SER A 46 16.98 4.77 -5.98
C SER A 46 15.74 4.30 -6.76
N ARG A 47 14.81 3.60 -6.13
CA ARG A 47 13.61 3.04 -6.79
C ARG A 47 12.41 3.98 -6.74
N PHE A 48 12.24 4.70 -5.64
CA PHE A 48 11.03 5.45 -5.33
C PHE A 48 11.27 6.92 -5.00
N GLY A 49 12.51 7.37 -4.82
CA GLY A 49 12.84 8.72 -4.33
C GLY A 49 12.19 9.86 -5.12
N GLU A 50 12.14 9.77 -6.45
CA GLU A 50 11.49 10.76 -7.32
C GLU A 50 9.97 10.59 -7.42
N ARG A 51 9.44 9.45 -6.96
CA ARG A 51 8.05 9.01 -7.16
C ARG A 51 7.21 9.08 -5.88
N VAL A 52 7.81 9.45 -4.74
CA VAL A 52 7.11 9.54 -3.46
C VAL A 52 5.97 10.56 -3.49
N PRO A 53 4.82 10.30 -2.82
CA PRO A 53 4.45 9.05 -2.15
C PRO A 53 4.15 7.89 -3.11
N VAL A 54 4.55 6.67 -2.77
CA VAL A 54 4.22 5.43 -3.50
C VAL A 54 3.47 4.46 -2.59
N LEU A 55 2.30 4.00 -3.01
CA LEU A 55 1.51 3.00 -2.28
C LEU A 55 1.66 1.63 -2.93
N VAL A 56 2.02 0.64 -2.11
CA VAL A 56 2.28 -0.73 -2.55
C VAL A 56 1.40 -1.72 -1.79
N ALA A 57 0.83 -2.67 -2.53
CA ALA A 57 0.07 -3.82 -2.07
C ALA A 57 0.99 -4.97 -1.59
N ALA A 58 1.76 -4.72 -0.55
CA ALA A 58 2.51 -5.71 0.21
C ALA A 58 2.95 -5.11 1.54
N GLY A 59 3.34 -5.96 2.50
CA GLY A 59 4.11 -5.51 3.65
C GLY A 59 5.56 -5.15 3.24
N PRO A 60 6.33 -4.52 4.14
CA PRO A 60 7.72 -4.13 3.86
C PRO A 60 8.64 -5.32 3.53
N GLU A 61 8.34 -6.51 4.08
CA GLU A 61 9.08 -7.74 3.76
C GLU A 61 8.63 -8.41 2.44
N GLY A 62 7.62 -7.85 1.77
CA GLY A 62 7.02 -8.42 0.57
C GLY A 62 5.98 -9.52 0.85
N GLY A 63 5.14 -9.79 -0.15
CA GLY A 63 4.24 -10.95 -0.16
C GLY A 63 4.79 -12.09 -1.04
N PRO A 64 4.13 -13.26 -1.07
CA PRO A 64 4.52 -14.38 -1.95
C PRO A 64 4.50 -14.00 -3.44
N GLU A 65 3.71 -12.99 -3.81
CA GLU A 65 3.58 -12.46 -5.17
C GLU A 65 4.45 -11.20 -5.40
N GLY A 66 5.26 -10.81 -4.41
CA GLY A 66 6.08 -9.61 -4.42
C GLY A 66 5.30 -8.30 -4.17
N PRO A 67 6.00 -7.16 -4.07
CA PRO A 67 5.38 -5.84 -3.93
C PRO A 67 4.72 -5.40 -5.24
N ARG A 68 3.41 -5.10 -5.19
CA ARG A 68 2.67 -4.53 -6.32
C ARG A 68 2.37 -3.06 -6.08
N GLU A 69 2.89 -2.16 -6.90
CA GLU A 69 2.51 -0.76 -6.85
C GLU A 69 1.02 -0.57 -7.21
N LEU A 70 0.28 0.17 -6.38
CA LEU A 70 -1.11 0.52 -6.60
C LEU A 70 -1.23 1.92 -7.23
N CYS A 71 -0.52 2.89 -6.67
CA CYS A 71 -0.51 4.27 -7.14
C CYS A 71 0.70 5.04 -6.58
N HIS A 72 1.01 6.18 -7.19
CA HIS A 72 2.02 7.13 -6.70
C HIS A 72 1.57 8.58 -6.93
N TYR A 73 2.18 9.53 -6.21
CA TYR A 73 1.82 10.96 -6.10
C TYR A 73 0.44 11.25 -5.48
N PHE A 74 -0.62 10.64 -5.99
CA PHE A 74 -2.00 10.83 -5.53
C PHE A 74 -2.66 9.48 -5.29
N LEU A 75 -3.53 9.41 -4.28
CA LEU A 75 -4.28 8.20 -3.99
C LEU A 75 -5.32 7.95 -5.08
N ASP A 76 -5.20 6.83 -5.79
CA ASP A 76 -6.29 6.30 -6.60
C ASP A 76 -7.20 5.43 -5.71
N VAL A 77 -8.18 6.08 -5.08
CA VAL A 77 -9.13 5.43 -4.18
C VAL A 77 -9.86 4.28 -4.88
N ALA A 78 -10.21 4.44 -6.16
CA ALA A 78 -10.94 3.42 -6.91
C ALA A 78 -10.09 2.16 -7.10
N SER A 79 -8.84 2.33 -7.55
CA SER A 79 -7.90 1.22 -7.75
C SER A 79 -7.56 0.51 -6.45
N VAL A 80 -7.29 1.26 -5.37
CA VAL A 80 -6.98 0.68 -4.05
C VAL A 80 -8.17 -0.07 -3.49
N ARG A 81 -9.37 0.51 -3.57
CA ARG A 81 -10.61 -0.15 -3.11
C ARG A 81 -10.90 -1.41 -3.91
N ALA A 82 -10.72 -1.38 -5.23
CA ALA A 82 -10.89 -2.56 -6.08
C ALA A 82 -9.92 -3.68 -5.68
N TRP A 83 -8.65 -3.35 -5.40
CA TRP A 83 -7.67 -4.33 -4.93
C TRP A 83 -8.02 -4.89 -3.53
N LEU A 84 -8.39 -4.03 -2.58
CA LEU A 84 -8.78 -4.44 -1.23
C LEU A 84 -10.00 -5.37 -1.27
N ALA A 85 -11.04 -4.98 -2.04
CA ALA A 85 -12.21 -5.82 -2.27
C ALA A 85 -11.83 -7.13 -2.97
N ALA A 86 -10.84 -7.12 -3.87
CA ALA A 86 -10.37 -8.31 -4.54
C ALA A 86 -9.77 -9.34 -3.57
N GLN A 87 -8.99 -8.85 -2.61
CA GLN A 87 -8.31 -9.69 -1.65
C GLN A 87 -9.24 -10.20 -0.54
N THR A 88 -10.28 -9.43 -0.17
CA THR A 88 -11.28 -9.90 0.79
C THR A 88 -12.10 -11.05 0.24
N TRP A 89 -12.43 -11.09 -1.06
CA TRP A 89 -13.13 -12.26 -1.65
C TRP A 89 -12.20 -13.47 -1.87
N ALA A 90 -10.93 -13.24 -2.20
CA ALA A 90 -9.94 -14.30 -2.33
C ALA A 90 -9.68 -15.00 -0.98
N GLY A 91 -9.69 -14.23 0.12
CA GLY A 91 -9.56 -14.75 1.49
C GLY A 91 -10.72 -15.66 1.93
N THR A 92 -11.94 -15.41 1.46
CA THR A 92 -13.12 -16.25 1.78
C THR A 92 -13.21 -17.51 0.92
N SER A 93 -12.42 -17.60 -0.16
CA SER A 93 -12.50 -18.70 -1.14
C SER A 93 -11.43 -19.78 -0.95
N THR A 94 -10.56 -19.69 0.06
CA THR A 94 -9.50 -20.69 0.33
C THR A 94 -9.91 -21.69 1.42
N SER A 95 -11.14 -22.19 1.33
CA SER A 95 -11.55 -23.45 1.98
C SER A 95 -12.50 -24.18 1.03
N GLY A 96 -11.92 -24.83 0.01
CA GLY A 96 -12.69 -25.64 -0.93
C GLY A 96 -12.04 -25.73 -2.30
N ARG A 97 -10.84 -26.31 -2.38
CA ARG A 97 -10.34 -26.84 -3.65
C ARG A 97 -9.85 -28.26 -3.43
N ALA A 98 -10.74 -29.18 -3.82
CA ALA A 98 -10.61 -30.63 -4.04
C ALA A 98 -10.27 -31.52 -2.85
#